data_AF-A0A7X9D8S3-F1
#
_entry.id   AF-A0A7X9D8S3-F1
#
_cell.length_a   1.000
_cell.length_b   1.000
_cell.length_c   1.000
_cell.angle_alpha   90.00
_cell.angle_beta   90.00
_cell.angle_gamma   90.00
#
_symmetry.space_group_name_H-M   'P 1'
#
loop_
_entity.id
_entity.type
_entity.pdbx_description
1 polymer ?
#
loop_
_entity_poly.entity_id
_entity_poly.type
_entity_poly.pdbx_seq_one_letter_code
_entity_poly.pdbx_strand_id
1 'polypeptide(L)'
;MKKSCKIFSFTGFFIAYKFVFPAERGHYLSIFSNETFSVNRKNDTPLLIKKPFLNIVGTVQPSVLEGIFQRNNGETSGFMQRFLFLFPEFPERKYNPQSVDTNILQMYNNLINSILDLNEDTTFETTLSPDAEERYKEYFSQCEKSRMRSDDFWASVYSKAEIQVLRIALTVKLARLAEIKSAFVEVEDIECAVEMMEYFIQSLRKFKATIPKPKIRTSDLIRGIFMENPQANQSEVARMFGFSRPYVNKLAKSVRLTGYGYSSTQTFTANDYGENGV
;
A
#
# COMPACT_ATOMS: atom_id res chain seq x y z
N MET A 1 2.78 23.91 4.73
CA MET A 1 3.90 22.98 4.39
C MET A 1 3.30 21.63 3.98
N LYS A 2 3.52 21.14 2.75
CA LYS A 2 2.93 19.88 2.29
C LYS A 2 3.71 18.71 2.91
N LYS A 3 3.10 17.99 3.86
CA LYS A 3 3.56 16.66 4.27
C LYS A 3 3.56 15.78 3.01
N SER A 4 4.56 14.93 2.80
CA SER A 4 4.66 14.04 1.63
C SER A 4 4.98 12.64 2.10
N CYS A 5 4.06 11.68 1.93
CA CYS A 5 4.35 10.28 2.18
C CYS A 5 5.23 9.77 1.03
N LYS A 6 6.33 9.07 1.35
CA LYS A 6 7.09 8.38 0.31
C LYS A 6 6.51 6.98 0.16
N ILE A 7 6.29 6.58 -1.08
CA ILE A 7 5.83 5.24 -1.43
C ILE A 7 6.98 4.56 -2.16
N PHE A 8 7.38 3.41 -1.65
CA PHE A 8 8.32 2.51 -2.29
C PHE A 8 7.56 1.25 -2.72
N SER A 9 7.83 0.71 -3.89
CA SER A 9 7.54 -0.69 -4.18
C SER A 9 8.85 -1.32 -4.60
N PHE A 10 9.30 -2.34 -3.86
CA PHE A 10 10.45 -3.12 -4.29
C PHE A 10 10.05 -3.93 -5.51
N THR A 11 10.41 -3.34 -6.65
CA THR A 11 11.10 -4.08 -7.68
C THR A 11 12.25 -3.28 -8.37
N GLY A 12 12.59 -1.97 -8.15
CA GLY A 12 13.80 -1.26 -8.76
C GLY A 12 13.75 0.00 -9.74
N PHE A 13 13.54 1.24 -9.30
CA PHE A 13 13.77 2.50 -10.09
C PHE A 13 12.89 2.92 -11.32
N PHE A 14 11.92 3.80 -11.03
CA PHE A 14 11.52 4.94 -11.90
C PHE A 14 11.07 6.08 -10.97
N ILE A 15 11.58 7.31 -11.16
CA ILE A 15 11.18 8.48 -10.36
C ILE A 15 9.99 9.14 -11.06
N ALA A 16 8.78 8.87 -10.57
CA ALA A 16 7.61 9.62 -10.98
C ALA A 16 7.39 10.82 -10.03
N TYR A 17 7.68 12.03 -10.50
CA TYR A 17 7.38 13.29 -9.80
C TYR A 17 5.86 13.53 -9.60
N LYS A 18 5.01 12.74 -10.25
CA LYS A 18 3.54 12.80 -10.11
C LYS A 18 2.96 11.39 -10.28
N PHE A 19 2.61 10.74 -9.18
CA PHE A 19 2.05 9.40 -9.20
C PHE A 19 0.55 9.48 -9.57
N VAL A 20 0.21 9.10 -10.80
CA VAL A 20 -1.17 8.91 -11.26
C VAL A 20 -1.38 7.42 -11.42
N PHE A 21 -2.32 6.85 -10.66
CA PHE A 21 -2.66 5.43 -10.77
C PHE A 21 -3.32 5.18 -12.13
N PRO A 22 -2.70 4.41 -13.04
CA PRO A 22 -3.30 4.14 -14.33
C PRO A 22 -4.49 3.17 -14.19
N ALA A 23 -5.38 3.21 -15.18
CA ALA A 23 -6.61 2.43 -15.19
C ALA A 23 -6.36 0.91 -15.14
N GLU A 24 -5.20 0.45 -15.63
CA GLU A 24 -4.85 -0.96 -15.79
C GLU A 24 -4.12 -1.56 -14.56
N ARG A 25 -4.79 -1.56 -13.40
CA ARG A 25 -4.24 -2.11 -12.15
C ARG A 25 -3.82 -3.58 -12.25
N GLY A 26 -4.51 -4.37 -13.07
CA GLY A 26 -4.20 -5.79 -13.29
C GLY A 26 -2.77 -6.03 -13.77
N HIS A 27 -2.26 -5.19 -14.69
CA HIS A 27 -0.89 -5.31 -15.19
C HIS A 27 0.12 -5.15 -14.06
N TYR A 28 -0.08 -4.22 -13.14
CA TYR A 28 0.82 -4.03 -11.99
C TYR A 28 0.83 -5.21 -11.02
N LEU A 29 -0.31 -5.90 -10.86
CA LEU A 29 -0.37 -7.11 -10.05
C LEU A 29 0.43 -8.24 -10.70
N SER A 30 0.29 -8.41 -12.02
CA SER A 30 1.08 -9.38 -12.79
C SER A 30 2.57 -9.05 -12.76
N ILE A 31 2.95 -7.77 -12.92
CA ILE A 31 4.35 -7.36 -12.83
C ILE A 31 4.93 -7.65 -11.43
N PHE A 32 4.19 -7.38 -10.36
CA PHE A 32 4.65 -7.68 -8.99
C PHE A 32 4.95 -9.17 -8.77
N SER A 33 4.16 -10.04 -9.39
CA SER A 33 4.33 -11.50 -9.34
C SER A 33 5.26 -12.05 -10.44
N ASN A 34 5.82 -11.18 -11.30
CA ASN A 34 6.57 -11.56 -12.50
C ASN A 34 5.78 -12.51 -13.45
N GLU A 35 4.48 -12.30 -13.54
CA GLU A 35 3.57 -13.05 -14.42
C GLU A 35 3.58 -12.47 -15.83
N THR A 36 3.59 -13.35 -16.83
CA THR A 36 3.43 -12.95 -18.23
C THR A 36 2.08 -12.30 -18.46
N PHE A 37 2.04 -11.15 -19.13
CA PHE A 37 0.79 -10.51 -19.55
C PHE A 37 0.87 -10.00 -20.99
N SER A 38 -0.31 -9.80 -21.60
CA SER A 38 -0.43 -9.30 -22.97
C SER A 38 -0.97 -7.87 -22.97
N VAL A 39 -0.40 -7.03 -23.84
CA VAL A 39 -0.85 -5.66 -24.05
C VAL A 39 -1.47 -5.56 -25.44
N ASN A 40 -2.77 -5.31 -25.49
CA ASN A 40 -3.51 -5.12 -26.74
C ASN A 40 -3.63 -3.63 -27.05
N ARG A 41 -3.12 -3.22 -28.22
CA ARG A 41 -3.28 -1.87 -28.74
C ARG A 41 -4.22 -1.92 -29.95
N LYS A 42 -5.08 -0.90 -30.09
CA LYS A 42 -6.24 -0.92 -31.00
C LYS A 42 -5.92 -1.14 -32.49
N ASN A 43 -4.65 -1.08 -32.90
CA ASN A 43 -4.19 -1.28 -34.27
C ASN A 43 -2.88 -2.11 -34.38
N ASP A 44 -2.48 -2.80 -33.31
CA ASP A 44 -1.19 -3.51 -33.23
C ASP A 44 -1.42 -4.96 -32.85
N THR A 45 -0.49 -5.84 -33.24
CA THR A 45 -0.49 -7.22 -32.75
C THR A 45 -0.34 -7.25 -31.23
N PRO A 46 -1.05 -8.15 -30.53
CA PRO A 46 -0.92 -8.34 -29.09
C PRO A 46 0.55 -8.53 -28.69
N LEU A 47 1.09 -7.62 -27.87
CA LEU A 47 2.45 -7.73 -27.37
C LEU A 47 2.46 -8.60 -26.12
N LEU A 48 3.16 -9.73 -26.18
CA LEU A 48 3.32 -10.63 -25.03
C LEU A 48 4.60 -10.30 -24.25
N ILE A 49 4.45 -9.87 -23.00
CA ILE A 49 5.58 -9.54 -22.12
C ILE A 49 5.80 -10.72 -21.16
N LYS A 50 6.86 -11.50 -21.39
CA LYS A 50 7.12 -12.77 -20.67
C LYS A 50 7.70 -12.60 -19.26
N LYS A 51 8.65 -11.68 -19.09
CA LYS A 51 9.36 -11.42 -17.83
C LYS A 51 9.28 -9.94 -17.50
N PRO A 52 8.11 -9.44 -17.06
CA PRO A 52 7.99 -8.02 -16.79
C PRO A 52 8.78 -7.60 -15.55
N PHE A 53 9.50 -6.49 -15.69
CA PHE A 53 10.22 -5.85 -14.60
C PHE A 53 9.85 -4.37 -14.57
N LEU A 54 9.16 -3.92 -13.51
CA LEU A 54 8.74 -2.53 -13.34
C LEU A 54 8.71 -2.12 -11.89
N ASN A 55 9.18 -0.91 -11.66
CA ASN A 55 9.64 -0.52 -10.38
C ASN A 55 9.28 0.90 -10.05
N ILE A 56 8.82 1.09 -8.82
CA ILE A 56 8.06 2.27 -8.49
C ILE A 56 8.63 2.91 -7.24
N VAL A 57 9.17 4.11 -7.41
CA VAL A 57 9.58 4.96 -6.30
C VAL A 57 8.97 6.34 -6.51
N GLY A 58 8.29 6.83 -5.48
CA GLY A 58 7.61 8.11 -5.61
C GLY A 58 7.30 8.75 -4.27
N THR A 59 6.93 10.03 -4.37
CA THR A 59 6.36 10.76 -3.25
C THR A 59 4.91 11.10 -3.59
N VAL A 60 4.01 10.90 -2.63
CA VAL A 60 2.60 11.24 -2.77
C VAL A 60 2.20 12.19 -1.64
N GLN A 61 1.36 13.16 -1.95
CA GLN A 61 0.76 14.00 -0.91
C GLN A 61 -0.26 13.17 -0.12
N PRO A 62 -0.29 13.24 1.22
CA PRO A 62 -1.22 12.50 2.06
C PRO A 62 -2.68 12.66 1.64
N SER A 63 -3.10 13.86 1.20
CA SER A 63 -4.45 14.12 0.72
C SER A 63 -4.80 13.37 -0.57
N VAL A 64 -3.83 13.20 -1.48
CA VAL A 64 -4.01 12.40 -2.69
C VAL A 64 -4.10 10.92 -2.33
N LEU A 65 -3.25 10.48 -1.40
CA LEU A 65 -3.24 9.11 -0.92
C LEU A 65 -4.55 8.76 -0.20
N GLU A 66 -5.06 9.65 0.64
CA GLU A 66 -6.37 9.55 1.31
C GLU A 66 -7.49 9.35 0.28
N GLY A 67 -7.52 10.16 -0.77
CA GLY A 67 -8.52 10.02 -1.83
C GLY A 67 -8.49 8.65 -2.52
N ILE A 68 -7.32 8.04 -2.65
CA ILE A 68 -7.16 6.69 -3.24
C ILE A 68 -7.69 5.61 -2.31
N PHE A 69 -7.37 5.69 -1.01
CA PHE A 69 -7.90 4.77 -0.01
C PHE A 69 -9.43 4.86 0.09
N GLN A 70 -10.01 6.07 0.05
CA GLN A 70 -11.45 6.29 0.22
C GLN A 70 -12.31 6.07 -1.04
N ARG A 71 -11.84 6.46 -2.24
CA ARG A 71 -12.71 6.54 -3.44
C ARG A 71 -12.60 5.37 -4.41
N ASN A 72 -11.47 4.65 -4.43
CA ASN A 72 -11.12 3.77 -5.55
C ASN A 72 -11.09 2.28 -5.22
N ASN A 73 -11.77 1.85 -4.15
CA ASN A 73 -11.65 0.46 -3.66
C ASN A 73 -10.15 0.09 -3.46
N GLY A 74 -9.34 1.06 -3.04
CA GLY A 74 -7.89 0.91 -2.89
C GLY A 74 -7.54 -0.22 -1.92
N GLU A 75 -8.39 -0.41 -0.92
CA GLU A 75 -8.31 -1.50 0.06
C GLU A 75 -8.69 -2.87 -0.54
N THR A 76 -9.59 -2.91 -1.52
CA THR A 76 -10.14 -4.15 -2.09
C THR A 76 -9.36 -4.66 -3.32
N SER A 77 -8.58 -3.80 -3.98
CA SER A 77 -7.84 -4.18 -5.20
C SER A 77 -6.53 -4.95 -4.96
N GLY A 78 -6.05 -5.06 -3.72
CA GLY A 78 -4.76 -5.66 -3.39
C GLY A 78 -3.54 -4.83 -3.85
N PHE A 79 -3.74 -3.77 -4.64
CA PHE A 79 -2.65 -3.00 -5.23
C PHE A 79 -1.89 -2.19 -4.17
N MET A 80 -2.62 -1.54 -3.26
CA MET A 80 -2.02 -0.67 -2.24
C MET A 80 -1.17 -1.46 -1.23
N GLN A 81 -1.55 -2.70 -0.94
CA GLN A 81 -0.87 -3.58 0.01
C GLN A 81 0.51 -4.05 -0.46
N ARG A 82 0.85 -3.86 -1.75
CA ARG A 82 2.16 -4.21 -2.31
C ARG A 82 3.19 -3.10 -2.16
N PHE A 83 2.76 -1.91 -1.75
CA PHE A 83 3.65 -0.77 -1.53
C PHE A 83 4.16 -0.75 -0.08
N LEU A 84 5.41 -0.34 0.06
CA LEU A 84 6.12 0.00 1.29
C LEU A 84 5.96 1.49 1.54
N PHE A 85 5.24 1.84 2.60
CA PHE A 85 4.93 3.22 2.93
C PHE A 85 5.94 3.76 3.91
N LEU A 86 6.43 4.96 3.65
CA LEU A 86 7.30 5.71 4.54
C LEU A 86 6.60 7.02 4.92
N PHE A 87 6.20 7.10 6.19
CA PHE A 87 5.47 8.24 6.75
C PHE A 87 6.11 8.72 8.06
N PRO A 88 7.32 9.32 7.97
CA PRO A 88 8.05 9.77 9.13
C PRO A 88 7.40 11.03 9.72
N GLU A 89 7.78 11.38 10.95
CA GLU A 89 7.53 12.73 11.43
C GLU A 89 8.39 13.71 10.65
N PHE A 90 7.79 14.82 10.26
CA PHE A 90 8.52 15.89 9.59
C PHE A 90 8.88 16.92 10.66
N PRO A 91 10.08 16.86 11.26
CA PRO A 91 10.52 17.90 12.17
C PRO A 91 10.63 19.23 11.42
N GLU A 92 10.65 20.32 12.18
CA GLU A 92 10.91 21.64 11.63
C GLU A 92 12.23 21.63 10.84
N ARG A 93 12.15 22.05 9.57
CA ARG A 93 13.35 22.12 8.71
C ARG A 93 14.17 23.31 9.13
N LYS A 94 15.27 23.07 9.85
CA LYS A 94 16.28 24.08 10.09
C LYS A 94 17.14 24.23 8.83
N TYR A 95 17.38 25.46 8.40
CA TYR A 95 18.36 25.73 7.36
C TYR A 95 19.72 25.26 7.86
N ASN A 96 20.30 24.26 7.20
CA ASN A 96 21.62 23.75 7.50
C ASN A 96 22.53 24.07 6.31
N PRO A 97 23.46 25.04 6.43
CA PRO A 97 24.39 25.39 5.36
C PRO A 97 25.54 24.37 5.23
N GLN A 98 25.66 23.41 6.14
CA GLN A 98 26.70 22.38 6.09
C GLN A 98 26.50 21.50 4.85
N SER A 99 27.54 21.40 4.04
CA SER A 99 27.62 20.40 2.98
C SER A 99 27.72 18.99 3.58
N VAL A 100 27.30 17.99 2.80
CA VAL A 100 27.53 16.58 3.17
C VAL A 100 29.04 16.34 3.30
N ASP A 101 29.45 15.62 4.33
CA ASP A 101 30.85 15.22 4.54
C ASP A 101 31.38 14.49 3.29
N THR A 102 32.54 14.93 2.78
CA THR A 102 33.21 14.33 1.63
C THR A 102 33.52 12.85 1.82
N ASN A 103 33.80 12.41 3.05
CA ASN A 103 34.04 11.00 3.36
C ASN A 103 32.77 10.17 3.14
N ILE A 104 31.61 10.69 3.56
CA ILE A 104 30.31 10.02 3.35
C ILE A 104 29.99 9.93 1.86
N LEU A 105 30.26 11.01 1.10
CA LEU A 105 30.08 11.00 -0.36
C LEU A 105 30.97 9.95 -1.04
N GLN A 106 32.23 9.83 -0.60
CA GLN A 106 33.14 8.81 -1.12
C GLN A 106 32.66 7.39 -0.78
N MET A 107 32.26 7.13 0.47
CA MET A 107 31.70 5.83 0.87
C MET A 107 30.48 5.46 0.01
N TYR A 108 29.56 6.40 -0.19
CA TYR A 108 28.39 6.20 -1.03
C TYR A 108 28.76 5.91 -2.48
N ASN A 109 29.67 6.68 -3.08
CA ASN A 109 30.11 6.46 -4.46
C ASN A 109 30.80 5.10 -4.63
N ASN A 110 31.63 4.69 -3.66
CA ASN A 110 32.29 3.39 -3.67
C ASN A 110 31.27 2.24 -3.61
N LEU A 111 30.25 2.36 -2.76
CA LEU A 111 29.15 1.41 -2.69
C LEU A 111 28.43 1.29 -4.04
N ILE A 112 28.02 2.42 -4.64
CA ILE A 112 27.33 2.42 -5.94
C ILE A 112 28.20 1.79 -7.04
N ASN A 113 29.47 2.19 -7.14
CA ASN A 113 30.39 1.65 -8.13
C ASN A 113 30.60 0.14 -7.94
N SER A 114 30.76 -0.32 -6.70
CA SER A 114 30.91 -1.75 -6.42
C SER A 114 29.71 -2.59 -6.88
N ILE A 115 28.50 -2.03 -6.80
CA ILE A 115 27.28 -2.69 -7.27
C ILE A 115 27.21 -2.66 -8.79
N LEU A 116 27.63 -1.56 -9.43
CA LEU A 116 27.68 -1.45 -10.89
C LEU A 116 28.74 -2.38 -11.51
N ASP A 117 29.82 -2.65 -10.78
CA ASP A 117 30.88 -3.58 -11.21
C ASP A 117 30.46 -5.06 -11.11
N LEU A 118 29.33 -5.38 -10.46
CA LEU A 118 28.70 -6.71 -10.50
C LEU A 118 28.08 -6.90 -11.90
N ASN A 119 28.84 -7.45 -12.84
CA ASN A 119 28.42 -7.66 -14.24
C ASN A 119 27.13 -8.50 -14.38
N GLU A 120 26.38 -8.27 -15.46
CA GLU A 120 25.14 -9.01 -15.82
C GLU A 120 25.36 -10.52 -16.02
N ASP A 121 26.56 -10.95 -16.45
CA ASP A 121 26.89 -12.37 -16.65
C ASP A 121 27.05 -13.17 -15.34
N THR A 122 27.18 -12.48 -14.21
CA THR A 122 27.11 -13.09 -12.88
C THR A 122 25.69 -13.03 -12.37
N THR A 123 24.86 -13.96 -12.83
CA THR A 123 23.57 -14.24 -12.16
C THR A 123 23.89 -14.63 -10.71
N PHE A 124 23.75 -13.69 -9.79
CA PHE A 124 24.01 -13.90 -8.36
C PHE A 124 22.81 -14.64 -7.77
N GLU A 125 22.75 -15.94 -8.01
CA GLU A 125 21.84 -16.82 -7.30
C GLU A 125 22.40 -17.06 -5.89
N THR A 126 21.62 -16.68 -4.89
CA THR A 126 21.95 -16.85 -3.48
C THR A 126 20.78 -17.52 -2.78
N THR A 127 21.09 -18.29 -1.74
CA THR A 127 20.09 -18.85 -0.83
C THR A 127 20.27 -18.25 0.56
N LEU A 128 19.29 -18.47 1.44
CA LEU A 128 19.43 -18.18 2.86
C LEU A 128 20.47 -19.13 3.47
N SER A 129 21.31 -18.62 4.38
CA SER A 129 22.07 -19.50 5.27
C SER A 129 21.12 -20.18 6.28
N PRO A 130 21.52 -21.30 6.93
CA PRO A 130 20.64 -22.00 7.88
C PRO A 130 20.07 -21.10 8.99
N ASP A 131 20.91 -20.22 9.55
CA ASP A 131 20.51 -19.28 10.60
C ASP A 131 19.55 -18.21 10.06
N ALA A 132 19.80 -17.72 8.83
CA ALA A 132 18.91 -16.79 8.15
C ALA A 132 17.55 -17.41 7.83
N GLU A 133 17.52 -18.70 7.47
CA GLU A 133 16.30 -19.44 7.21
C GLU A 133 15.46 -19.61 8.48
N GLU A 134 16.10 -19.93 9.61
CA GLU A 134 15.40 -20.02 10.90
C GLU A 134 14.82 -18.66 11.30
N ARG A 135 15.61 -17.60 11.18
CA ARG A 135 15.14 -16.23 11.46
C ARG A 135 13.99 -15.80 10.55
N TYR A 136 14.00 -16.22 9.28
CA TYR A 136 12.90 -16.00 8.36
C TYR A 136 11.65 -16.81 8.73
N LYS A 137 11.79 -18.07 9.15
CA LYS A 137 10.66 -18.91 9.62
C LYS A 137 9.96 -18.28 10.82
N GLU A 138 10.72 -17.70 11.75
CA GLU A 138 10.16 -16.94 12.88
C GLU A 138 9.36 -15.73 12.38
N TYR A 139 9.92 -14.94 11.47
CA TYR A 139 9.25 -13.78 10.90
C TYR A 139 7.97 -14.16 10.14
N PHE A 140 8.03 -15.20 9.32
CA PHE A 140 6.88 -15.76 8.60
C PHE A 140 5.77 -16.15 9.57
N SER A 141 6.12 -16.87 10.66
CA SER A 141 5.17 -17.27 11.70
C SER A 141 4.53 -16.06 12.41
N GLN A 142 5.28 -14.98 12.60
CA GLN A 142 4.75 -13.73 13.17
C GLN A 142 3.78 -13.02 12.20
N CYS A 143 4.10 -13.00 10.91
CA CYS A 143 3.23 -12.46 9.87
C CYS A 143 1.92 -13.25 9.79
N GLU A 144 1.96 -14.58 9.79
CA GLU A 144 0.77 -15.43 9.77
C GLU A 144 -0.12 -15.22 11.00
N LYS A 145 0.47 -15.17 12.21
CA LYS A 145 -0.27 -14.85 13.43
C LYS A 145 -0.96 -13.48 13.35
N SER A 146 -0.27 -12.49 12.78
CA SER A 146 -0.81 -11.14 12.61
C SER A 146 -1.93 -11.11 11.56
N ARG A 147 -1.75 -11.84 10.45
CA ARG A 147 -2.72 -12.00 9.36
C ARG A 147 -4.03 -12.57 9.88
N MET A 148 -3.98 -13.66 10.65
CA MET A 148 -5.18 -14.33 11.19
C MET A 148 -6.00 -13.46 12.15
N ARG A 149 -5.38 -12.45 12.77
CA ARG A 149 -6.02 -11.55 13.76
C ARG A 149 -6.44 -10.20 13.16
N SER A 150 -6.22 -10.01 11.87
CA SER A 150 -6.36 -8.73 11.18
C SER A 150 -7.59 -8.71 10.29
N ASP A 151 -8.05 -7.50 9.95
CA ASP A 151 -9.03 -7.32 8.87
C ASP A 151 -8.44 -7.70 7.49
N ASP A 152 -9.29 -7.82 6.47
CA ASP A 152 -8.89 -8.22 5.11
C ASP A 152 -7.77 -7.36 4.53
N PHE A 153 -7.76 -6.05 4.84
CA PHE A 153 -6.75 -5.13 4.36
C PHE A 153 -5.38 -5.46 4.96
N TRP A 154 -5.30 -5.54 6.29
CA TRP A 154 -4.07 -5.82 7.01
C TRP A 154 -3.60 -7.26 6.78
N ALA A 155 -4.52 -8.22 6.69
CA ALA A 155 -4.22 -9.58 6.31
C ALA A 155 -3.49 -9.62 4.95
N SER A 156 -3.99 -8.86 3.97
CA SER A 156 -3.34 -8.74 2.66
C SER A 156 -1.97 -8.06 2.75
N VAL A 157 -1.77 -7.06 3.62
CA VAL A 157 -0.45 -6.43 3.86
C VAL A 157 0.54 -7.46 4.40
N TYR A 158 0.16 -8.23 5.41
CA TYR A 158 1.04 -9.24 6.02
C TYR A 158 1.44 -10.33 5.02
N SER A 159 0.50 -10.84 4.22
CA SER A 159 0.82 -11.81 3.16
C SER A 159 1.77 -11.26 2.08
N LYS A 160 1.86 -9.94 1.91
CA LYS A 160 2.85 -9.32 1.01
C LYS A 160 4.15 -8.97 1.73
N ALA A 161 4.12 -8.78 3.04
CA ALA A 161 5.31 -8.53 3.84
C ALA A 161 6.29 -9.72 3.80
N GLU A 162 5.77 -10.95 3.81
CA GLU A 162 6.56 -12.19 3.71
C GLU A 162 7.54 -12.18 2.54
N ILE A 163 7.05 -11.93 1.32
CA ILE A 163 7.89 -11.87 0.12
C ILE A 163 8.72 -10.58 0.05
N GLN A 164 8.22 -9.47 0.61
CA GLN A 164 8.94 -8.20 0.59
C GLN A 164 10.18 -8.23 1.49
N VAL A 165 10.15 -8.89 2.65
CA VAL A 165 11.33 -9.06 3.49
C VAL A 165 12.44 -9.78 2.75
N LEU A 166 12.14 -10.84 2.01
CA LEU A 166 13.16 -11.54 1.21
C LEU A 166 13.76 -10.64 0.12
N ARG A 167 12.95 -9.81 -0.53
CA ARG A 167 13.42 -8.83 -1.53
C ARG A 167 14.30 -7.74 -0.91
N ILE A 168 13.92 -7.25 0.27
CA ILE A 168 14.71 -6.26 1.01
C ILE A 168 16.01 -6.90 1.49
N ALA A 169 15.98 -8.13 2.01
CA ALA A 169 17.17 -8.85 2.46
C ALA A 169 18.17 -9.06 1.33
N LEU A 170 17.70 -9.43 0.13
CA LEU A 170 18.56 -9.48 -1.05
C LEU A 170 19.16 -8.12 -1.39
N THR A 171 18.40 -7.03 -1.23
CA THR A 171 18.90 -5.68 -1.47
C THR A 171 19.96 -5.27 -0.44
N VAL A 172 19.74 -5.58 0.84
CA VAL A 172 20.71 -5.36 1.93
C VAL A 172 21.97 -6.17 1.68
N LYS A 173 21.82 -7.44 1.27
CA LYS A 173 22.92 -8.32 0.89
C LYS A 173 23.76 -7.71 -0.23
N LEU A 174 23.13 -7.26 -1.31
CA LEU A 174 23.82 -6.62 -2.43
C LEU A 174 24.58 -5.36 -1.98
N ALA A 175 24.00 -4.56 -1.08
CA ALA A 175 24.70 -3.41 -0.52
C ALA A 175 25.90 -3.81 0.35
N ARG A 176 25.77 -4.90 1.13
CA ARG A 176 26.84 -5.42 1.98
C ARG A 176 27.93 -6.17 1.21
N LEU A 177 27.69 -6.64 -0.01
CA LEU A 177 28.71 -7.31 -0.83
C LEU A 177 29.95 -6.44 -1.08
N ALA A 178 29.78 -5.11 -1.07
CA ALA A 178 30.86 -4.14 -1.16
C ALA A 178 31.88 -4.29 -0.01
N GLU A 179 31.40 -4.69 1.17
CA GLU A 179 32.16 -4.77 2.41
C GLU A 179 32.50 -6.22 2.77
N ILE A 180 31.51 -7.12 2.66
CA ILE A 180 31.58 -8.51 3.09
C ILE A 180 31.12 -9.42 1.94
N LYS A 181 32.07 -10.11 1.33
CA LYS A 181 31.78 -11.13 0.31
C LYS A 181 31.29 -12.41 0.98
N SER A 182 30.03 -12.78 0.74
CA SER A 182 29.49 -14.10 1.09
C SER A 182 28.52 -14.55 0.00
N ALA A 183 28.46 -15.86 -0.23
CA ALA A 183 27.59 -16.50 -1.21
C ALA A 183 26.14 -16.70 -0.72
N PHE A 184 25.86 -16.41 0.55
CA PHE A 184 24.55 -16.60 1.17
C PHE A 184 23.96 -15.27 1.65
N VAL A 185 22.64 -15.21 1.74
CA VAL A 185 21.96 -14.17 2.52
C VAL A 185 22.09 -14.57 3.99
N GLU A 186 22.80 -13.75 4.76
CA GLU A 186 23.12 -14.05 6.16
C GLU A 186 22.01 -13.59 7.09
N VAL A 187 22.09 -14.01 8.35
CA VAL A 187 21.08 -13.69 9.37
C VAL A 187 20.90 -12.18 9.54
N GLU A 188 21.99 -11.39 9.49
CA GLU A 188 21.90 -9.94 9.68
C GLU A 188 21.24 -9.24 8.48
N ASP A 189 21.30 -9.83 7.28
CA ASP A 189 20.59 -9.31 6.10
C ASP A 189 19.07 -9.43 6.29
N ILE A 190 18.64 -10.57 6.84
CA ILE A 190 17.24 -10.84 7.15
C ILE A 190 16.77 -9.99 8.32
N GLU A 191 17.56 -9.86 9.38
CA GLU A 191 17.21 -9.02 10.53
C GLU A 191 17.02 -7.56 10.11
N CYS A 192 17.96 -7.00 9.36
CA CYS A 192 17.84 -5.65 8.82
C CYS A 192 16.57 -5.50 7.96
N ALA A 193 16.29 -6.48 7.10
CA ALA A 193 15.09 -6.46 6.26
C ALA A 193 13.79 -6.54 7.07
N VAL A 194 13.75 -7.34 8.14
CA VAL A 194 12.62 -7.44 9.05
C VAL A 194 12.38 -6.11 9.75
N GLU A 195 13.41 -5.48 10.31
CA GLU A 195 13.31 -4.17 10.96
C GLU A 195 12.79 -3.09 10.00
N MET A 196 13.32 -3.07 8.77
CA MET A 196 12.84 -2.17 7.72
C MET A 196 11.36 -2.42 7.39
N MET A 197 10.95 -3.68 7.26
CA MET A 197 9.56 -4.01 6.93
C MET A 197 8.60 -3.66 8.08
N GLU A 198 8.99 -3.92 9.32
CA GLU A 198 8.23 -3.49 10.50
C GLU A 198 8.05 -1.98 10.51
N TYR A 199 9.11 -1.22 10.19
CA TYR A 199 9.03 0.23 10.09
C TYR A 199 8.09 0.71 8.97
N PHE A 200 8.07 0.04 7.82
CA PHE A 200 7.11 0.34 6.74
C PHE A 200 5.66 0.03 7.15
N ILE A 201 5.41 -1.08 7.86
CA ILE A 201 4.08 -1.42 8.38
C ILE A 201 3.64 -0.38 9.41
N GLN A 202 4.51 0.01 10.33
CA GLN A 202 4.23 1.05 11.32
C GLN A 202 3.94 2.40 10.66
N SER A 203 4.70 2.76 9.63
CA SER A 203 4.47 3.95 8.81
C SER A 203 3.10 3.93 8.13
N LEU A 204 2.71 2.79 7.56
CA LEU A 204 1.37 2.62 6.98
C LEU A 204 0.27 2.73 8.04
N ARG A 205 0.46 2.16 9.24
CA ARG A 205 -0.49 2.31 10.36
C ARG A 205 -0.66 3.77 10.74
N LYS A 206 0.46 4.49 10.89
CA LYS A 206 0.46 5.92 11.21
C LYS A 206 -0.29 6.72 10.14
N PHE A 207 -0.04 6.44 8.86
CA PHE A 207 -0.75 7.09 7.77
C PHE A 207 -2.26 6.80 7.80
N LYS A 208 -2.67 5.53 7.98
CA LYS A 208 -4.10 5.18 8.08
C LYS A 208 -4.77 5.84 9.28
N ALA A 209 -4.07 5.98 10.41
CA ALA A 209 -4.58 6.72 11.57
C ALA A 209 -4.77 8.23 11.30
N THR A 210 -4.03 8.81 10.35
CA THR A 210 -4.25 10.21 9.93
C THR A 210 -5.37 10.40 8.92
N ILE A 211 -5.82 9.33 8.27
CA ILE A 211 -6.99 9.40 7.38
C ILE A 211 -8.23 9.51 8.26
N PRO A 212 -8.99 10.62 8.20
CA PRO A 212 -10.26 10.69 8.89
C PRO A 212 -11.16 9.56 8.42
N LYS A 213 -11.81 8.87 9.37
CA LYS A 213 -12.87 7.90 9.06
C LYS A 213 -13.85 8.60 8.09
N PRO A 214 -14.26 7.94 7.00
CA PRO A 214 -15.19 8.56 6.06
C PRO A 214 -16.40 9.05 6.84
N LYS A 215 -16.67 10.37 6.83
CA LYS A 215 -17.90 10.91 7.39
C LYS A 215 -19.04 10.25 6.64
N ILE A 216 -19.75 9.34 7.30
CA ILE A 216 -20.93 8.71 6.72
C ILE A 216 -21.88 9.86 6.40
N ARG A 217 -22.14 10.06 5.10
CA ARG A 217 -23.08 11.10 4.71
C ARG A 217 -24.45 10.65 5.17
N THR A 218 -25.23 11.56 5.71
CA THR A 218 -26.61 11.25 6.11
C THR A 218 -27.42 10.72 4.93
N SER A 219 -27.08 11.08 3.69
CA SER A 219 -27.64 10.48 2.48
C SER A 219 -27.40 8.98 2.34
N ASP A 220 -26.24 8.49 2.77
CA ASP A 220 -25.86 7.08 2.65
C ASP A 220 -26.53 6.24 3.75
N LEU A 221 -26.69 6.80 4.95
CA LEU A 221 -27.54 6.20 6.01
C LEU A 221 -28.99 6.08 5.55
N ILE A 222 -29.55 7.15 4.98
CA ILE A 222 -30.92 7.15 4.45
C ILE A 222 -31.06 6.08 3.35
N ARG A 223 -30.06 5.96 2.45
CA ARG A 223 -30.06 4.90 1.43
C ARG A 223 -30.02 3.50 2.06
N GLY A 224 -29.19 3.28 3.08
CA GLY A 224 -29.09 2.01 3.82
C GLY A 224 -30.43 1.59 4.43
N ILE A 225 -31.16 2.52 5.04
CA ILE A 225 -32.51 2.26 5.58
C ILE A 225 -33.46 1.73 4.49
N PHE A 226 -33.43 2.32 3.29
CA PHE A 226 -34.26 1.86 2.18
C PHE A 226 -33.74 0.60 1.47
N MET A 227 -32.46 0.25 1.65
CA MET A 227 -31.91 -1.03 1.18
C MET A 227 -32.37 -2.18 2.08
N GLU A 228 -32.34 -2.00 3.40
CA GLU A 228 -32.80 -3.00 4.37
C GLU A 228 -34.33 -3.06 4.46
N ASN A 229 -35.01 -1.92 4.36
CA ASN A 229 -36.46 -1.82 4.37
C ASN A 229 -36.97 -0.93 3.21
N PRO A 230 -37.21 -1.51 2.01
CA PRO A 230 -37.67 -0.77 0.82
C PRO A 230 -39.03 -0.07 0.97
N GLN A 231 -39.83 -0.47 1.96
CA GLN A 231 -41.15 0.09 2.28
C GLN A 231 -41.13 1.02 3.49
N ALA A 232 -39.94 1.41 3.99
CA ALA A 232 -39.82 2.35 5.10
C ALA A 232 -40.61 3.65 4.85
N ASN A 233 -41.22 4.18 5.89
CA ASN A 233 -42.03 5.38 5.78
C ASN A 233 -41.14 6.61 5.53
N GLN A 234 -41.22 7.13 4.31
CA GLN A 234 -40.42 8.27 3.84
C GLN A 234 -40.61 9.53 4.70
N SER A 235 -41.81 9.74 5.25
CA SER A 235 -42.11 10.90 6.09
C SER A 235 -41.45 10.79 7.47
N GLU A 236 -41.36 9.57 7.99
CA GLU A 236 -40.73 9.29 9.27
C GLU A 236 -39.21 9.35 9.18
N VAL A 237 -38.63 8.81 8.11
CA VAL A 237 -37.19 8.95 7.80
C VAL A 237 -36.83 10.42 7.58
N ALA A 238 -37.66 11.19 6.88
CA ALA A 238 -37.46 12.64 6.71
C ALA A 238 -37.43 13.39 8.04
N ARG A 239 -38.35 13.05 8.97
CA ARG A 239 -38.39 13.62 10.32
C ARG A 239 -37.16 13.25 11.15
N MET A 240 -36.76 11.98 11.13
CA MET A 240 -35.64 11.46 11.93
C MET A 240 -34.30 12.12 11.56
N PHE A 241 -34.08 12.41 10.29
CA PHE A 241 -32.84 13.03 9.80
C PHE A 241 -32.94 14.53 9.52
N GLY A 242 -34.09 15.16 9.80
CA GLY A 242 -34.29 16.60 9.60
C GLY A 242 -34.27 17.06 8.13
N PHE A 243 -34.61 16.19 7.18
CA PHE A 243 -34.64 16.52 5.75
C PHE A 243 -36.05 16.65 5.20
N SER A 244 -36.19 17.28 4.03
CA SER A 244 -37.48 17.36 3.35
C SER A 244 -37.89 16.01 2.75
N ARG A 245 -39.19 15.69 2.80
CA ARG A 245 -39.75 14.47 2.20
C ARG A 245 -39.39 14.30 0.70
N PRO A 246 -39.38 15.36 -0.14
CA PRO A 246 -38.93 15.24 -1.54
C PRO A 246 -37.47 14.79 -1.68
N TYR A 247 -36.58 15.26 -0.80
CA TYR A 247 -35.16 14.86 -0.79
C TYR A 247 -35.01 13.37 -0.45
N VAL A 248 -35.71 12.89 0.59
CA VAL A 248 -35.73 11.48 0.98
C VAL A 248 -36.34 10.60 -0.11
N ASN A 249 -37.42 11.05 -0.78
CA ASN A 249 -38.03 10.34 -1.90
C ASN A 249 -37.07 10.16 -3.07
N LYS A 250 -36.25 11.18 -3.38
CA LYS A 250 -35.23 11.08 -4.42
C LYS A 250 -34.20 10.00 -4.08
N LEU A 251 -33.77 9.91 -2.81
CA LEU A 251 -32.82 8.89 -2.35
C LEU A 251 -33.45 7.49 -2.37
N ALA A 252 -34.67 7.32 -1.86
CA ALA A 252 -35.40 6.05 -1.92
C ALA A 252 -35.59 5.54 -3.36
N LYS A 253 -35.95 6.45 -4.28
CA LYS A 253 -36.07 6.12 -5.71
C LYS A 253 -34.74 5.72 -6.32
N SER A 254 -33.64 6.39 -5.93
CA SER A 254 -32.30 6.03 -6.41
C SER A 254 -31.92 4.60 -6.03
N VAL A 255 -32.19 4.19 -4.78
CA VAL A 255 -31.92 2.82 -4.30
C VAL A 255 -32.72 1.78 -5.10
N ARG A 256 -34.00 2.05 -5.37
CA ARG A 256 -34.87 1.16 -6.16
C ARG A 256 -34.39 0.98 -7.59
N LEU A 257 -33.78 2.01 -8.19
CA LEU A 257 -33.22 1.96 -9.54
C LEU A 257 -31.86 1.26 -9.59
N THR A 258 -31.05 1.34 -8.52
CA THR A 258 -29.71 0.72 -8.45
C THR A 258 -29.69 -0.65 -7.77
N GLY A 259 -30.86 -1.18 -7.36
CA GLY A 259 -31.05 -2.34 -6.47
C GLY A 259 -30.58 -3.72 -6.98
N TYR A 260 -29.59 -3.80 -7.87
CA TYR A 260 -28.95 -5.05 -8.29
C TYR A 260 -27.41 -5.02 -8.24
N GLY A 261 -26.75 -3.98 -7.71
CA GLY A 261 -25.31 -3.79 -7.96
C GLY A 261 -24.41 -3.24 -6.85
N TYR A 262 -24.78 -3.24 -5.57
CA TYR A 262 -23.85 -2.79 -4.52
C TYR A 262 -23.99 -3.60 -3.22
N SER A 263 -23.32 -4.75 -3.17
CA SER A 263 -23.03 -5.45 -1.91
C SER A 263 -21.74 -4.87 -1.33
N SER A 264 -21.87 -3.90 -0.44
CA SER A 264 -20.82 -3.58 0.54
C SER A 264 -21.36 -3.99 1.92
N THR A 265 -21.09 -5.23 2.31
CA THR A 265 -21.31 -5.71 3.68
C THR A 265 -20.28 -5.06 4.60
N GLN A 266 -20.69 -4.02 5.32
CA GLN A 266 -20.10 -3.69 6.62
C GLN A 266 -21.23 -3.75 7.65
N THR A 267 -21.14 -4.73 8.56
CA THR A 267 -22.00 -4.86 9.72
C THR A 267 -21.68 -3.74 10.71
N PHE A 268 -22.61 -2.81 10.90
CA PHE A 268 -22.50 -1.74 11.89
C PHE A 268 -22.82 -2.29 13.28
N THR A 269 -21.88 -2.21 14.22
CA THR A 269 -22.14 -2.45 15.64
C THR A 269 -22.47 -1.14 16.36
N ALA A 270 -23.34 -1.22 17.37
CA ALA A 270 -24.05 -0.09 17.98
C ALA A 270 -23.21 0.95 18.75
N ASN A 271 -21.88 0.94 18.67
CA ASN A 271 -20.99 1.74 19.53
C ASN A 271 -20.44 3.05 18.89
N ASP A 272 -20.83 3.42 17.68
CA ASP A 272 -20.28 4.59 16.97
C ASP A 272 -21.11 5.89 17.09
N TYR A 273 -22.01 6.00 18.08
CA TYR A 273 -22.75 7.25 18.32
C TYR A 273 -21.89 8.28 19.06
N GLY A 274 -21.21 9.13 18.29
CA GLY A 274 -20.70 10.41 18.79
C GLY A 274 -21.86 11.37 19.01
N GLU A 275 -22.12 11.72 20.28
CA GLU A 275 -22.94 12.86 20.66
C GLU A 275 -22.39 14.13 20.00
N ASN A 276 -23.17 14.72 19.09
CA ASN A 276 -23.09 16.15 18.84
C ASN A 276 -24.42 16.73 19.27
N GLY A 277 -24.45 17.17 20.53
CA GLY A 277 -25.49 18.04 21.05
C GLY A 277 -25.45 19.42 20.39
N VAL A 278 -26.62 20.03 20.36
CA VAL A 278 -26.77 21.49 20.47
C VAL A 278 -26.48 21.88 21.91
#